data_AF-A0A9D9GGA6-F1
#
_entry.id   AF-A0A9D9GGA6-F1
#
_cell.length_a   1.000
_cell.length_b   1.000
_cell.length_c   1.000
_cell.angle_alpha   90.00
_cell.angle_beta   90.00
_cell.angle_gamma   90.00
#
_symmetry.space_group_name_H-M   'P 1'
#
loop_
_entity.id
_entity.type
_entity.pdbx_description
1 polymer ?
#
loop_
_entity_poly.entity_id
_entity_poly.type
_entity_poly.pdbx_seq_one_letter_code
_entity_poly.pdbx_strand_id
1 'polypeptide(L)'
;MKRKFYLFTLAFITAISTVFAQQSAFPGAEGWGRYATGGRAIDQRGSIVKYVTRLDDCTDDNLVEGTLRWALRSGDDTPRTILFAVSGTIKLTSRLKFAYPNVTMTGQSAPGGGVCISGANIYVCQDNVIIRHLRFR
;
A
#
# COMPACT_ATOMS: atom_id res chain seq x y z
N MET A 1 17.16 -48.78 -51.91
CA MET A 1 16.54 -47.47 -52.21
C MET A 1 15.45 -47.20 -51.16
N LYS A 2 15.44 -46.00 -50.56
CA LYS A 2 14.42 -45.42 -49.64
C LYS A 2 14.37 -45.94 -48.19
N ARG A 3 15.22 -45.38 -47.30
CA ARG A 3 14.93 -45.29 -45.85
C ARG A 3 14.40 -43.87 -45.57
N LYS A 4 13.14 -43.79 -45.14
CA LYS A 4 12.47 -42.55 -44.73
C LYS A 4 13.16 -42.01 -43.47
N PHE A 5 13.81 -40.86 -43.60
CA PHE A 5 14.45 -40.13 -42.51
C PHE A 5 13.44 -39.10 -41.99
N TYR A 6 12.48 -39.56 -41.19
CA TYR A 6 11.62 -38.70 -40.38
C TYR A 6 11.59 -39.30 -38.99
N LEU A 7 11.48 -38.43 -37.98
CA LEU A 7 11.48 -38.71 -36.54
C LEU A 7 12.86 -38.67 -35.92
N PHE A 8 13.36 -37.47 -35.60
CA PHE A 8 14.06 -37.20 -34.33
C PHE A 8 14.35 -35.69 -34.15
N THR A 9 13.39 -34.81 -34.46
CA THR A 9 13.43 -33.45 -33.90
C THR A 9 12.75 -33.50 -32.53
N LEU A 10 13.53 -33.88 -31.53
CA LEU A 10 13.16 -33.84 -30.12
C LEU A 10 12.87 -32.39 -29.74
N ALA A 11 11.58 -32.03 -29.67
CA ALA A 11 11.15 -30.73 -29.19
C ALA A 11 11.51 -30.59 -27.71
N PHE A 12 12.61 -29.91 -27.42
CA PHE A 12 13.02 -29.57 -26.07
C PHE A 12 12.18 -28.37 -25.60
N ILE A 13 10.94 -28.64 -25.17
CA ILE A 13 10.08 -27.64 -24.53
C ILE A 13 10.63 -27.43 -23.12
N THR A 14 11.49 -26.44 -22.94
CA THR A 14 11.87 -25.98 -21.60
C THR A 14 10.66 -25.30 -20.96
N ALA A 15 10.07 -25.93 -19.95
CA ALA A 15 9.10 -25.27 -19.09
C ALA A 15 9.80 -24.13 -18.34
N ILE A 16 9.56 -22.90 -18.78
CA ILE A 16 10.02 -21.70 -18.06
C ILE A 16 9.20 -21.63 -16.76
N SER A 17 9.82 -22.07 -15.67
CA SER A 17 9.25 -21.92 -14.33
C SER A 17 9.50 -20.50 -13.87
N THR A 18 8.45 -19.72 -13.67
CA THR A 18 8.56 -18.38 -13.09
C THR A 18 8.81 -18.51 -11.58
N VAL A 19 10.02 -18.19 -11.14
CA VAL A 19 10.34 -18.11 -9.71
C VAL A 19 9.96 -16.72 -9.22
N PHE A 20 8.98 -16.62 -8.33
CA PHE A 20 8.62 -15.36 -7.68
C PHE A 20 9.43 -15.20 -6.40
N ALA A 21 10.39 -14.28 -6.40
CA ALA A 21 11.08 -13.87 -5.18
C ALA A 21 10.17 -12.96 -4.34
N GLN A 22 10.12 -13.17 -3.02
CA GLN A 22 9.31 -12.34 -2.14
C GLN A 22 9.87 -10.92 -2.09
N GLN A 23 9.13 -9.97 -2.67
CA GLN A 23 9.56 -8.58 -2.76
C GLN A 23 9.42 -7.90 -1.39
N SER A 24 10.52 -7.36 -0.88
CA SER A 24 10.52 -6.54 0.33
C SER A 24 9.52 -5.38 0.25
N ALA A 25 9.03 -4.94 1.41
CA ALA A 25 8.07 -3.84 1.56
C ALA A 25 8.61 -2.54 0.94
N PHE A 26 9.91 -2.31 1.11
CA PHE A 26 10.67 -1.21 0.51
C PHE A 26 12.17 -1.56 0.53
N PRO A 27 13.02 -0.86 -0.26
CA PRO A 27 14.47 -1.03 -0.19
C PRO A 27 14.97 -0.80 1.24
N GLY A 28 15.73 -1.76 1.78
CA GLY A 28 16.23 -1.73 3.17
C GLY A 28 15.22 -2.16 4.24
N ALA A 29 14.06 -2.72 3.88
CA ALA A 29 13.15 -3.29 4.87
C ALA A 29 13.75 -4.55 5.52
N GLU A 30 13.71 -4.61 6.85
CA GLU A 30 14.30 -5.69 7.66
C GLU A 30 13.31 -6.16 8.74
N GLY A 31 13.67 -7.25 9.43
CA GLY A 31 12.84 -7.84 10.49
C GLY A 31 11.57 -8.54 9.99
N TRP A 32 10.65 -8.80 10.92
CA TRP A 32 9.43 -9.59 10.68
C TRP A 32 8.44 -8.91 9.72
N GLY A 33 8.46 -7.58 9.64
CA GLY A 33 7.60 -6.81 8.74
C GLY A 33 8.16 -6.62 7.32
N ARG A 34 9.36 -7.14 7.02
CA ARG A 34 10.10 -6.79 5.79
C ARG A 34 9.40 -7.16 4.49
N TYR A 35 8.42 -8.06 4.55
CA TYR A 35 7.68 -8.53 3.38
C TYR A 35 6.22 -8.07 3.34
N ALA A 36 5.83 -7.13 4.19
CA ALA A 36 4.53 -6.47 4.07
C ALA A 36 4.38 -5.93 2.64
N THR A 37 3.23 -6.16 2.02
CA THR A 37 2.93 -5.63 0.69
C THR A 37 2.20 -4.30 0.76
N GLY A 38 1.55 -4.01 1.88
CA GLY A 38 0.76 -2.79 2.10
C GLY A 38 -0.30 -2.61 1.02
N GLY A 39 -0.33 -1.42 0.42
CA GLY A 39 -1.22 -1.04 -0.67
C GLY A 39 -0.79 -1.51 -2.07
N ARG A 40 0.21 -2.38 -2.20
CA ARG A 40 0.64 -2.94 -3.50
C ARG A 40 -0.40 -3.96 -3.99
N ALA A 41 -0.71 -3.95 -5.29
CA ALA A 41 -1.53 -4.97 -5.91
C ALA A 41 -0.88 -6.36 -5.73
N ILE A 42 -1.62 -7.32 -5.17
CA ILE A 42 -1.15 -8.69 -4.91
C ILE A 42 -1.91 -9.75 -5.71
N ASP A 43 -3.09 -9.40 -6.22
CA ASP A 43 -3.95 -10.28 -7.00
C ASP A 43 -4.68 -9.48 -8.09
N GLN A 44 -5.60 -10.14 -8.79
CA GLN A 44 -6.37 -9.54 -9.88
C GLN A 44 -7.34 -8.43 -9.42
N ARG A 45 -7.54 -8.22 -8.11
CA ARG A 45 -8.35 -7.10 -7.58
C ARG A 45 -7.67 -5.76 -7.82
N GLY A 46 -6.36 -5.76 -8.06
CA GLY A 46 -5.58 -4.56 -8.26
C GLY A 46 -5.31 -3.78 -6.96
N SER A 47 -5.06 -2.49 -7.09
CA SER A 47 -4.85 -1.58 -5.97
C SER A 47 -5.35 -0.20 -6.32
N ILE A 48 -5.85 0.53 -5.33
CA ILE A 48 -6.34 1.90 -5.50
C ILE A 48 -5.41 2.92 -4.86
N VAL A 49 -5.53 4.17 -5.31
CA VAL A 49 -4.84 5.31 -4.73
C VAL A 49 -5.87 6.25 -4.11
N LYS A 50 -5.63 6.67 -2.86
CA LYS A 50 -6.41 7.72 -2.20
C LYS A 50 -5.52 8.92 -1.93
N TYR A 51 -6.00 10.11 -2.27
CA TYR A 51 -5.29 11.35 -2.02
C TYR A 51 -5.83 12.04 -0.78
N VAL A 52 -4.95 12.35 0.16
CA VAL A 52 -5.21 13.32 1.22
C VAL A 52 -4.89 14.70 0.66
N THR A 53 -5.93 15.50 0.48
CA THR A 53 -5.89 16.83 -0.15
C THR A 53 -6.19 17.96 0.83
N ARG A 54 -6.42 17.63 2.12
CA ARG A 54 -6.77 18.59 3.16
C ARG A 54 -6.09 18.28 4.49
N LEU A 55 -5.97 19.30 5.35
CA LEU A 55 -5.32 19.20 6.67
C LEU A 55 -6.31 19.04 7.83
N ASP A 56 -7.58 19.37 7.61
CA ASP A 56 -8.66 19.17 8.56
C ASP A 56 -8.97 17.67 8.74
N ASP A 57 -9.37 17.32 9.96
CA ASP A 57 -9.91 15.99 10.29
C ASP A 57 -11.45 16.03 10.18
N CYS A 58 -12.08 14.86 10.02
CA CYS A 58 -13.53 14.69 10.07
C CYS A 58 -13.91 13.75 11.22
N THR A 59 -15.19 13.36 11.32
CA THR A 59 -15.65 12.35 12.28
C THR A 59 -15.88 11.01 11.59
N ASP A 60 -15.96 9.92 12.35
CA ASP A 60 -16.26 8.60 11.79
C ASP A 60 -17.70 8.51 11.22
N ASP A 61 -18.63 9.33 11.73
CA ASP A 61 -20.03 9.39 11.28
C ASP A 61 -20.25 10.31 10.06
N ASN A 62 -19.26 11.13 9.72
CA ASN A 62 -19.29 12.03 8.58
C ASN A 62 -17.91 12.06 7.91
N LEU A 63 -17.61 11.01 7.15
CA LEU A 63 -16.35 10.91 6.41
C LEU A 63 -16.33 11.91 5.26
N VAL A 64 -15.35 12.80 5.27
CA VAL A 64 -15.16 13.83 4.23
C VAL A 64 -14.00 13.43 3.33
N GLU A 65 -14.27 13.28 2.03
CA GLU A 65 -13.25 12.96 1.02
C GLU A 65 -12.09 13.95 1.05
N GLY A 66 -10.87 13.44 0.87
CA GLY A 66 -9.64 14.22 0.93
C GLY A 66 -9.05 14.38 2.35
N THR A 67 -9.77 14.01 3.40
CA THR A 67 -9.20 13.91 4.76
C THR A 67 -8.44 12.59 4.97
N LEU A 68 -7.47 12.58 5.89
CA LEU A 68 -6.77 11.35 6.26
C LEU A 68 -7.72 10.31 6.88
N ARG A 69 -8.72 10.75 7.66
CA ARG A 69 -9.70 9.85 8.27
C ARG A 69 -10.55 9.16 7.22
N TRP A 70 -11.08 9.88 6.24
CA TRP A 70 -11.75 9.26 5.10
C TRP A 70 -10.85 8.26 4.39
N ALA A 71 -9.59 8.61 4.12
CA ALA A 71 -8.67 7.72 3.39
C ALA A 71 -8.44 6.37 4.11
N LEU A 72 -8.41 6.38 5.45
CA LEU A 72 -8.21 5.19 6.28
C LEU A 72 -9.50 4.44 6.64
N ARG A 73 -10.64 5.14 6.70
CA ARG A 73 -11.92 4.60 7.19
C ARG A 73 -12.88 4.16 6.09
N SER A 74 -12.81 4.72 4.89
CA SER A 74 -13.68 4.30 3.78
C SER A 74 -13.07 3.15 2.98
N GLY A 75 -13.91 2.41 2.26
CA GLY A 75 -13.51 1.36 1.32
C GLY A 75 -13.77 -0.05 1.82
N ASP A 76 -12.89 -0.97 1.43
CA ASP A 76 -12.90 -2.39 1.76
C ASP A 76 -11.44 -2.92 1.83
N ASP A 77 -11.25 -4.23 1.75
CA ASP A 77 -9.94 -4.89 1.81
C ASP A 77 -9.06 -4.71 0.56
N THR A 78 -9.53 -3.99 -0.45
CA THR A 78 -8.74 -3.67 -1.64
C THR A 78 -7.46 -2.92 -1.23
N PRO A 79 -6.26 -3.40 -1.64
CA PRO A 79 -5.01 -2.73 -1.33
C PRO A 79 -5.03 -1.26 -1.74
N ARG A 80 -4.65 -0.37 -0.83
CA ARG A 80 -4.68 1.07 -1.07
C ARG A 80 -3.42 1.78 -0.66
N THR A 81 -2.94 2.65 -1.56
CA THR A 81 -1.85 3.57 -1.27
C THR A 81 -2.43 4.96 -1.01
N ILE A 82 -2.13 5.51 0.17
CA ILE A 82 -2.52 6.85 0.60
C ILE A 82 -1.38 7.80 0.29
N LEU A 83 -1.61 8.67 -0.71
CA LEU A 83 -0.73 9.77 -1.08
C LEU A 83 -1.20 11.05 -0.39
N PHE A 84 -0.26 11.89 0.01
CA PHE A 84 -0.52 13.22 0.52
C PHE A 84 -0.22 14.26 -0.57
N ALA A 85 -1.22 15.05 -0.94
CA ALA A 85 -1.10 16.20 -1.84
C ALA A 85 -0.98 17.53 -1.09
N VAL A 86 -0.94 17.47 0.25
CA VAL A 86 -0.79 18.61 1.16
C VAL A 86 0.40 18.40 2.09
N SER A 87 0.89 19.49 2.68
CA SER A 87 1.94 19.48 3.69
C SER A 87 1.53 20.29 4.90
N GLY A 88 2.13 20.00 6.05
CA GLY A 88 1.77 20.59 7.33
C GLY A 88 1.28 19.56 8.33
N THR A 89 0.44 19.99 9.28
CA THR A 89 -0.01 19.17 10.39
C THR A 89 -1.49 18.83 10.24
N ILE A 90 -1.80 17.54 10.17
CA ILE A 90 -3.16 17.01 10.29
C ILE A 90 -3.42 16.81 11.79
N LYS A 91 -4.29 17.65 12.36
CA LYS A 91 -4.65 17.58 13.78
C LYS A 91 -5.91 16.72 13.95
N LEU A 92 -5.70 15.48 14.35
CA LEU A 92 -6.79 14.54 14.61
C LEU A 92 -7.62 15.01 15.82
N THR A 93 -8.93 14.88 15.70
CA THR A 93 -9.91 15.23 16.75
C THR A 93 -10.23 14.04 17.64
N SER A 94 -9.96 12.82 17.17
CA SER A 94 -10.18 11.57 17.88
C SER A 94 -9.23 10.48 17.37
N ARG A 95 -9.12 9.36 18.10
CA ARG A 95 -8.33 8.20 17.67
C ARG A 95 -8.67 7.81 16.23
N LEU A 96 -7.64 7.59 15.40
CA LEU A 96 -7.80 7.18 14.01
C LEU A 96 -7.39 5.72 13.83
N LYS A 97 -8.35 4.87 13.49
CA LYS A 97 -8.14 3.43 13.23
C LYS A 97 -8.09 3.13 11.74
N PHE A 98 -7.40 2.06 11.38
CA PHE A 98 -7.49 1.44 10.06
C PHE A 98 -8.76 0.60 10.03
N ALA A 99 -9.72 0.93 9.16
CA ALA A 99 -10.95 0.14 9.05
C ALA A 99 -10.69 -1.21 8.35
N TYR A 100 -9.81 -1.19 7.35
CA TYR A 100 -9.48 -2.32 6.48
C TYR A 100 -7.96 -2.50 6.33
N PRO A 101 -7.45 -3.73 6.09
CA PRO A 101 -6.04 -4.05 5.90
C PRO A 101 -5.47 -3.49 4.58
N ASN A 102 -4.24 -3.88 4.27
CA ASN A 102 -3.57 -3.64 2.97
C ASN A 102 -3.37 -2.15 2.66
N VAL A 103 -2.68 -1.43 3.54
CA VAL A 103 -2.51 0.03 3.42
C VAL A 103 -1.05 0.41 3.34
N THR A 104 -0.72 1.29 2.38
CA THR A 104 0.55 2.04 2.39
C THR A 104 0.28 3.52 2.59
N MET A 105 0.78 4.13 3.66
CA MET A 105 0.84 5.57 3.84
C MET A 105 2.23 6.09 3.47
N THR A 106 2.31 6.93 2.45
CA THR A 106 3.57 7.40 1.85
C THR A 106 3.70 8.90 2.03
N GLY A 107 4.26 9.30 3.18
CA GLY A 107 4.49 10.72 3.49
C GLY A 107 5.49 11.40 2.54
N GLN A 108 6.29 10.64 1.79
CA GLN A 108 7.22 11.21 0.82
C GLN A 108 6.53 11.87 -0.38
N SER A 109 5.25 11.59 -0.63
CA SER A 109 4.50 12.24 -1.71
C SER A 109 4.07 13.67 -1.34
N ALA A 110 4.11 14.03 -0.05
CA ALA A 110 3.73 15.35 0.40
C ALA A 110 4.67 16.42 -0.16
N PRO A 111 4.17 17.59 -0.58
CA PRO A 111 5.02 18.69 -1.01
C PRO A 111 5.86 19.27 0.14
N GLY A 112 7.01 19.86 -0.17
CA GLY A 112 7.80 20.66 0.76
C GLY A 112 8.09 19.96 2.10
N GLY A 113 7.69 20.58 3.22
CA GLY A 113 8.02 20.16 4.58
C GLY A 113 7.39 18.84 5.05
N GLY A 114 6.65 18.10 4.22
CA GLY A 114 6.04 16.81 4.58
C GLY A 114 4.82 16.92 5.49
N VAL A 115 4.31 15.77 5.96
CA VAL A 115 3.10 15.70 6.80
C VAL A 115 3.43 15.25 8.23
N CYS A 116 2.84 15.96 9.19
CA CYS A 116 2.80 15.58 10.61
C CYS A 116 1.38 15.20 11.00
N ILE A 117 1.22 14.12 11.75
CA ILE A 117 -0.05 13.70 12.35
C ILE A 117 0.06 13.96 13.85
N SER A 118 -0.95 14.60 14.43
CA SER A 118 -0.95 14.97 15.85
C SER A 118 -2.35 15.04 16.45
N GLY A 119 -2.44 15.30 17.76
CA GLY A 119 -3.69 15.58 18.45
C GLY A 119 -4.42 14.34 18.98
N ALA A 120 -4.30 13.20 18.29
CA ALA A 120 -4.77 11.91 18.78
C ALA A 120 -3.94 10.76 18.20
N ASN A 121 -4.06 9.58 18.81
CA ASN A 121 -3.32 8.40 18.38
C ASN A 121 -3.85 7.84 17.06
N ILE A 122 -2.93 7.47 16.17
CA ILE A 122 -3.21 6.46 15.15
C ILE A 122 -3.11 5.08 15.80
N TYR A 123 -4.10 4.23 15.53
CA TYR A 123 -4.16 2.87 16.04
C TYR A 123 -4.14 1.88 14.87
N VAL A 124 -2.96 1.30 14.63
CA VAL A 124 -2.73 0.26 13.61
C VAL A 124 -3.26 -1.06 14.16
N CYS A 125 -4.50 -1.40 13.79
CA CYS A 125 -5.21 -2.59 14.25
C CYS A 125 -5.55 -3.57 13.13
N GLN A 126 -4.94 -3.38 11.95
CA GLN A 126 -5.17 -4.21 10.78
C GLN A 126 -3.84 -4.75 10.27
N ASP A 127 -3.93 -5.88 9.58
CA ASP A 127 -2.79 -6.54 8.99
C ASP A 127 -2.28 -5.81 7.73
N ASN A 128 -1.02 -6.08 7.40
CA ASN A 128 -0.39 -5.64 6.16
C ASN A 128 -0.44 -4.12 5.95
N VAL A 129 0.15 -3.39 6.89
CA VAL A 129 0.22 -1.92 6.89
C VAL A 129 1.67 -1.45 6.76
N ILE A 130 1.91 -0.51 5.85
CA ILE A 130 3.18 0.19 5.66
C ILE A 130 2.94 1.67 5.95
N ILE A 131 3.68 2.25 6.89
CA ILE A 131 3.65 3.69 7.20
C ILE A 131 5.07 4.22 7.10
N ARG A 132 5.31 5.18 6.21
CA ARG A 132 6.66 5.72 5.98
C ARG A 132 6.65 7.22 5.76
N HIS A 133 7.77 7.85 6.09
CA HIS A 133 8.06 9.27 5.82
C HIS A 133 7.03 10.25 6.42
N LEU A 134 6.48 9.90 7.58
CA LEU A 134 5.53 10.72 8.34
C LEU A 134 6.12 11.09 9.69
N ARG A 135 5.67 12.23 10.24
CA ARG A 135 5.95 12.62 11.62
C ARG A 135 4.71 12.39 12.48
N PHE A 136 4.91 11.93 13.71
CA PHE A 136 3.87 11.79 14.73
C PHE A 136 4.25 12.61 15.96
N ARG A 137 3.30 13.36 16.52
CA ARG A 137 3.49 14.22 17.71
C ARG A 137 2.32 14.14 18.67
#